data_AF-A0A2W6XDG6-F1
#
_entry.id   AF-A0A2W6XDG6-F1
#
_cell.length_a   1.000
_cell.length_b   1.000
_cell.length_c   1.000
_cell.angle_alpha   90.00
_cell.angle_beta   90.00
_cell.angle_gamma   90.00
#
_symmetry.space_group_name_H-M   'P 1'
#
loop_
_entity.id
_entity.type
_entity.pdbx_description
1 polymer ?
#
loop_
_entity_poly.entity_id
_entity_poly.type
_entity_poly.pdbx_seq_one_letter_code
_entity_poly.pdbx_strand_id
1 'polypeptide(L)' 'MLDLDMTPYAAFVWPAWGISALVLTALTVRAFAAARKWKRELARLEAADNKIDGAQVARSAVAPKENGLRP' A
#
# COMPACT_ATOMS: atom_id res chain seq x y z
N MET A 1 28.34 16.76 -19.16
CA MET A 1 27.98 17.96 -18.38
C MET A 1 26.51 18.21 -18.68
N LEU A 2 25.65 18.27 -17.66
CA LEU A 2 24.23 18.56 -17.85
C LEU A 2 24.12 20.04 -18.23
N ASP A 3 24.09 20.32 -19.53
CA ASP A 3 23.85 21.66 -20.07
C ASP A 3 22.36 21.98 -19.99
N LEU A 4 21.94 22.38 -18.78
CA LEU A 4 20.62 22.92 -18.48
C LEU A 4 20.57 24.44 -18.66
N ASP A 5 21.61 25.02 -19.27
CA ASP A 5 21.75 26.44 -19.48
C ASP A 5 21.04 26.86 -20.78
N MET A 6 19.70 26.91 -20.72
CA MET A 6 18.88 27.46 -21.79
C MET A 6 18.82 28.99 -21.68
N THR A 7 19.95 29.66 -21.48
CA THR A 7 20.08 31.05 -20.98
C THR A 7 19.15 32.10 -21.64
N PRO A 8 18.79 32.02 -22.94
CA PRO A 8 17.83 32.99 -23.49
C PRO A 8 16.35 32.58 -23.37
N TYR A 9 16.01 31.29 -23.27
CA TYR A 9 14.61 30.79 -23.27
C TYR A 9 14.22 29.97 -22.04
N ALA A 10 15.14 29.83 -21.08
CA ALA A 10 14.96 29.11 -19.82
C ALA A 10 13.71 29.59 -19.08
N ALA A 11 13.45 30.90 -19.08
CA ALA A 11 12.27 31.49 -18.47
C ALA A 11 10.93 31.04 -19.09
N PHE A 12 10.92 30.46 -20.30
CA PHE A 12 9.72 29.89 -20.94
C PHE A 12 9.67 28.36 -20.82
N VAL A 13 10.82 27.69 -20.97
CA VAL A 13 10.89 26.21 -20.95
C VAL A 13 10.78 25.66 -19.53
N TRP A 14 11.42 26.30 -18.55
CA TRP A 14 11.39 25.84 -17.16
C TRP A 14 10.02 25.90 -16.51
N PRO A 15 9.18 26.92 -16.72
CA PRO A 15 7.82 26.89 -16.20
C PRO A 15 7.00 25.75 -16.81
N ALA A 16 7.10 25.49 -18.12
CA ALA A 16 6.36 24.40 -18.76
C ALA A 16 6.77 23.04 -18.17
N TRP A 17 8.07 22.77 -18.07
CA TRP A 17 8.58 21.56 -17.42
C TRP A 17 8.29 21.51 -15.92
N GLY A 18 8.33 22.66 -15.26
CA GLY A 18 8.03 22.81 -13.83
C GLY A 18 6.60 22.42 -13.51
N ILE A 19 5.63 22.83 -14.34
CA ILE A 19 4.23 22.42 -14.19
C ILE A 19 4.09 20.92 -14.41
N SER A 20 4.72 20.36 -15.45
CA SER A 20 4.67 18.90 -15.69
C SER A 20 5.27 18.11 -14.52
N ALA A 21 6.43 18.52 -14.01
CA ALA A 21 7.07 17.91 -12.87
C ALA A 21 6.22 18.03 -11.59
N LEU A 22 5.57 19.18 -11.39
CA LEU A 22 4.68 19.42 -10.27
C LEU A 22 3.44 18.52 -10.33
N VAL A 23 2.78 18.42 -11.48
CA VAL A 23 1.64 17.53 -11.69
C VAL A 23 2.04 16.08 -11.49
N LEU A 24 3.17 15.65 -12.07
CA LEU A 24 3.68 14.29 -11.90
C LEU A 24 3.99 13.97 -10.43
N THR A 25 4.60 14.92 -9.72
CA THR A 25 4.89 14.79 -8.29
C THR A 25 3.59 14.68 -7.48
N ALA A 26 2.60 15.52 -7.76
CA ALA A 26 1.30 15.49 -7.09
C ALA A 26 0.57 14.16 -7.31
N LEU A 27 0.57 13.65 -8.54
CA LEU A 27 -0.01 12.34 -8.87
C LEU A 27 0.74 11.21 -8.17
N THR A 28 2.08 11.27 -8.14
CA THR A 28 2.92 10.28 -7.45
C THR A 28 2.63 10.26 -5.95
N VAL A 29 2.56 11.43 -5.31
CA VAL A 29 2.22 11.55 -3.89
C VAL A 29 0.82 11.00 -3.62
N ARG A 30 -0.17 11.33 -4.46
CA ARG A 30 -1.54 10.81 -4.34
C ARG A 30 -1.59 9.30 -4.47
N ALA A 31 -0.91 8.74 -5.46
CA ALA A 31 -0.81 7.29 -5.67
C ALA A 31 -0.16 6.61 -4.47
N PHE A 32 0.91 7.20 -3.93
CA PHE A 32 1.60 6.67 -2.76
C PHE A 32 0.74 6.73 -1.49
N ALA A 33 -0.03 7.80 -1.31
CA ALA A 33 -0.98 7.94 -0.20
C ALA A 33 -2.09 6.88 -0.27
N ALA A 34 -2.65 6.65 -1.46
CA ALA A 34 -3.64 5.61 -1.70
C ALA A 34 -3.06 4.20 -1.42
N ALA A 35 -1.85 3.93 -1.91
CA ALA A 35 -1.15 2.68 -1.65
C ALA A 35 -0.90 2.46 -0.15
N ARG A 36 -0.50 3.50 0.59
CA ARG A 36 -0.34 3.40 2.06
C ARG A 36 -1.67 3.15 2.77
N LYS A 37 -2.76 3.77 2.32
CA LYS A 37 -4.10 3.56 2.89
C LYS A 37 -4.53 2.10 2.74
N TRP A 38 -4.36 1.52 1.55
CA TRP A 38 -4.73 0.12 1.30
C TRP A 38 -3.82 -0.88 2.01
N LYS A 39 -2.52 -0.57 2.15
CA LYS A 39 -1.62 -1.38 2.97
C LYS A 39 -2.03 -1.43 4.45
N ARG A 40 -2.53 -0.32 5.00
CA ARG A 40 -3.06 -0.29 6.38
C ARG A 40 -4.34 -1.12 6.52
N GLU A 41 -5.21 -1.06 5.52
CA GLU A 41 -6.43 -1.87 5.54
C GLU A 41 -6.12 -3.36 5.38
N LEU A 42 -5.17 -3.72 4.52
CA LEU A 42 -4.62 -5.08 4.43
C LEU A 42 -4.07 -5.56 5.77
N ALA A 43 -3.21 -4.75 6.42
CA ALA A 43 -2.67 -5.11 7.73
C ALA A 43 -3.76 -5.28 8.81
N ARG A 44 -4.85 -4.50 8.73
CA ARG A 44 -6.01 -4.65 9.62
C ARG A 44 -6.75 -5.96 9.37
N LEU A 45 -7.00 -6.30 8.11
CA LEU A 45 -7.68 -7.52 7.71
C LEU A 45 -6.84 -8.77 8.08
N GLU A 46 -5.54 -8.73 7.79
CA GLU A 46 -4.62 -9.82 8.11
C GLU A 46 -4.49 -10.04 9.63
N ALA A 47 -4.47 -8.98 10.43
CA ALA A 47 -4.49 -9.09 11.89
C ALA A 47 -5.82 -9.64 12.44
N ALA A 48 -6.94 -9.34 11.78
CA ALA A 48 -8.25 -9.88 12.16
C ALA A 48 -8.36 -11.37 11.79
N ASP A 49 -7.93 -11.75 10.59
CA ASP A 49 -7.91 -13.13 10.10
C ASP A 49 -7.04 -14.03 10.99
N ASN A 50 -5.81 -13.59 11.28
CA ASN A 50 -4.89 -14.29 12.19
C ASN A 50 -5.49 -14.52 13.59
N LYS A 51 -6.28 -13.57 14.11
CA LYS A 51 -7.00 -13.75 15.38
C LYS A 51 -8.09 -14.81 15.29
N ILE A 52 -8.80 -14.90 14.17
CA ILE A 52 -9.84 -15.92 13.96
C ILE A 52 -9.19 -17.29 13.82
N ASP A 53 -8.12 -17.41 13.04
CA ASP A 53 -7.33 -18.64 12.93
C ASP A 53 -6.79 -19.09 14.28
N GLY A 54 -6.19 -18.19 15.05
CA GLY A 54 -5.71 -18.47 16.40
C GLY A 54 -6.82 -18.90 17.36
N ALA A 55 -7.99 -18.26 17.29
CA ALA A 55 -9.16 -18.64 18.07
C ALA A 55 -9.73 -20.01 17.65
N GLN A 56 -9.70 -20.34 16.36
CA GLN A 56 -10.13 -21.62 15.80
C GLN A 56 -9.14 -22.74 16.16
N VAL A 57 -7.84 -22.48 16.11
CA VAL A 57 -6.78 -23.40 16.58
C VAL A 57 -6.91 -23.65 18.08
N ALA A 58 -7.11 -22.60 18.88
CA ALA A 58 -7.37 -22.73 20.31
C ALA A 58 -8.66 -23.50 20.59
N ARG A 59 -9.73 -23.26 19.81
CA ARG A 59 -10.99 -24.04 19.90
C ARG A 59 -10.78 -25.50 19.53
N SER A 60 -10.01 -25.81 18.51
CA SER A 60 -9.72 -27.19 18.10
C SER A 60 -8.80 -27.93 19.09
N ALA A 61 -8.03 -27.20 19.89
CA ALA A 61 -7.21 -27.76 20.96
C ALA A 61 -8.01 -28.00 22.26
N VAL A 62 -9.07 -27.22 22.48
CA VAL A 62 -9.96 -27.34 23.66
C VAL A 62 -11.18 -28.22 23.38
N ALA A 63 -11.65 -28.29 22.13
CA ALA A 63 -12.68 -29.24 21.73
C ALA A 63 -12.10 -30.66 21.83
N PRO A 64 -12.67 -31.54 22.67
CA PRO A 64 -12.33 -32.95 22.62
C PRO A 64 -12.56 -33.44 21.19
N LYS A 65 -11.66 -34.27 20.67
CA LYS A 65 -11.81 -34.99 19.39
C LYS A 65 -13.02 -35.93 19.53
N GLU A 66 -14.22 -35.37 19.50
CA GLU A 66 -15.45 -36.13 19.51
C GLU A 66 -15.65 -36.67 18.10
N ASN A 67 -15.24 -37.93 18.00
CA ASN A 67 -15.94 -38.97 17.26
C ASN A 67 -15.34 -39.37 15.90
N GLY A 68 -14.21 -40.07 15.99
CA GLY A 68 -13.81 -41.12 15.04
C GLY A 68 -14.43 -42.49 15.35
N LEU A 69 -15.65 -42.53 15.92
CA LEU A 69 -16.40 -43.77 16.11
C LEU A 69 -17.82 -43.60 15.56
N ARG A 70 -17.99 -43.93 14.29
CA ARG A 70 -19.31 -44.26 13.74
C ARG A 70 -19.24 -45.73 13.26
N PRO A 71 -20.28 -46.53 13.56
CA PRO A 71 -20.30 -47.97 13.32
C PRO A 71 -20.31 -48.33 11.82
#